data_AF-A0A520I825-F1
#
_entry.id   AF-A0A520I825-F1
#
_cell.length_a   1.000
_cell.length_b   1.000
_cell.length_c   1.000
_cell.angle_alpha   90.00
_cell.angle_beta   90.00
_cell.angle_gamma   90.00
#
_symmetry.space_group_name_H-M   'P 1'
#
loop_
_entity.id
_entity.type
_entity.pdbx_description
1 polymer ?
#
loop_
_entity_poly.entity_id
_entity_poly.type
_entity_poly.pdbx_seq_one_letter_code
_entity_poly.pdbx_strand_id
1 'polypeptide(L)'
;MAGWLSIKVKGETGNMVTMKFAETTYPDGLVNQENLRTAAATDTYTLKGSTEHEQWEPSFTYHGFRYVQLEGLPYPPKLEDFTLKKIRSAVAETGKFNSSNKLLNDIWLMVNRTEAANLHSVPTDCPQRDERMGWLNDMTVRIEQAIYNFDMSRFYSKYLA
;
A
#
# COMPACT_ATOMS: atom_id res chain seq x y z
N MET A 1 -0.28 2.30 -4.08
CA MET A 1 0.93 2.07 -3.23
C MET A 1 0.70 0.87 -2.35
N ALA A 2 1.72 0.34 -1.67
CA ALA A 2 1.58 -0.80 -0.76
C ALA A 2 1.86 -0.42 0.70
N GLY A 3 1.06 -0.94 1.63
CA GLY A 3 1.17 -0.65 3.06
C GLY A 3 -0.16 -0.75 3.79
N TRP A 4 -0.40 0.11 4.78
CA TRP A 4 -1.65 0.15 5.54
C TRP A 4 -1.98 1.56 6.04
N LEU A 5 -3.17 1.70 6.62
CA LEU A 5 -3.60 2.91 7.31
C LEU A 5 -3.45 2.71 8.83
N SER A 6 -2.69 3.59 9.48
CA SER A 6 -2.73 3.72 10.94
C SER A 6 -3.81 4.75 11.31
N ILE A 7 -4.58 4.46 12.35
CA ILE A 7 -5.70 5.29 12.80
C ILE A 7 -5.48 5.77 14.22
N LYS A 8 -5.97 6.98 14.49
CA LYS A 8 -6.14 7.56 15.81
C LYS A 8 -7.64 7.81 16.01
N VAL A 9 -8.28 7.06 16.91
CA VAL A 9 -9.74 7.07 17.05
C VAL A 9 -10.18 7.13 18.50
N LYS A 10 -11.31 7.79 18.77
CA LYS A 10 -11.97 7.82 20.07
C LYS A 10 -13.43 7.38 19.93
N GLY A 11 -13.94 6.60 20.87
CA GLY A 11 -15.32 6.13 20.86
C GLY A 11 -15.62 5.29 22.08
N GLU A 12 -16.80 4.69 22.08
CA GLU A 12 -17.26 3.79 23.14
C GLU A 12 -16.68 2.38 22.96
N THR A 13 -16.60 1.63 24.06
CA THR A 13 -16.18 0.23 24.02
C THR A 13 -17.07 -0.56 23.08
N GLY A 14 -16.46 -1.34 22.18
CA GLY A 14 -17.18 -2.18 21.22
C GLY A 14 -17.58 -1.47 19.93
N ASN A 15 -17.39 -0.15 19.79
CA ASN A 15 -17.47 0.47 18.46
C ASN A 15 -16.45 -0.17 17.52
N MET A 16 -16.84 -0.42 16.28
CA MET A 16 -15.97 -1.03 15.28
C MET A 16 -15.71 -0.03 14.15
N VAL A 17 -14.45 0.18 13.84
CA VAL A 17 -14.02 0.91 12.65
C VAL A 17 -13.54 -0.10 11.61
N THR A 18 -14.14 -0.05 10.42
CA THR A 18 -13.77 -0.90 9.29
C THR A 18 -13.11 -0.05 8.21
N MET A 19 -11.97 -0.52 7.70
CA MET A 19 -11.18 0.09 6.63
C MET A 19 -11.16 -0.85 5.43
N LYS A 20 -11.81 -0.49 4.33
CA LYS A 20 -11.77 -1.25 3.07
C LYS A 20 -10.82 -0.58 2.09
N PHE A 21 -9.85 -1.33 1.59
CA PHE A 21 -8.77 -0.81 0.75
C PHE A 21 -9.02 -1.12 -0.73
N ALA A 22 -8.78 -0.15 -1.61
CA ALA A 22 -8.93 -0.33 -3.06
C ALA A 22 -8.01 0.56 -3.91
N GLU A 23 -7.79 0.15 -5.15
CA GLU A 23 -7.04 0.92 -6.14
C GLU A 23 -7.90 1.94 -6.89
N THR A 24 -9.20 1.66 -7.03
CA THR A 24 -10.16 2.47 -7.78
C THR A 24 -11.46 2.66 -6.99
N THR A 25 -12.33 3.53 -7.51
CA THR A 25 -13.66 3.81 -6.96
C THR A 25 -14.72 3.61 -8.03
N TYR A 26 -15.95 3.32 -7.61
CA TYR A 26 -17.13 3.43 -8.46
C TYR A 26 -17.51 4.91 -8.69
N PRO A 27 -18.42 5.20 -9.64
CA PRO A 27 -18.90 6.58 -9.89
C PRO A 27 -19.59 7.24 -8.68
N ASP A 28 -20.13 6.46 -7.75
CA ASP A 28 -20.76 6.94 -6.51
C ASP A 28 -19.74 7.30 -5.41
N GLY A 29 -18.45 7.07 -5.66
CA GLY A 29 -17.36 7.36 -4.73
C GLY A 29 -17.02 6.22 -3.76
N LEU A 30 -17.77 5.12 -3.75
CA LEU A 30 -17.42 3.93 -2.95
C LEU A 30 -16.22 3.22 -3.56
N VAL A 31 -15.46 2.51 -2.71
CA VAL A 31 -14.30 1.74 -3.17
C VAL A 31 -14.71 0.56 -4.06
N ASN A 32 -13.97 0.32 -5.14
CA ASN A 32 -14.15 -0.85 -5.99
C ASN A 32 -13.10 -1.93 -5.62
N GLN A 33 -13.57 -3.06 -5.11
CA GLN A 33 -12.74 -4.20 -4.71
C GLN A 33 -12.84 -5.41 -5.66
N GLU A 34 -13.52 -5.29 -6.80
CA GLU A 34 -13.72 -6.41 -7.74
C GLU A 34 -12.39 -6.98 -8.26
N ASN A 35 -11.40 -6.12 -8.51
CA ASN A 35 -10.10 -6.54 -9.01
C ASN A 35 -9.22 -7.24 -7.96
N LEU A 36 -9.64 -7.24 -6.68
CA LEU A 36 -8.93 -7.90 -5.58
C LEU A 36 -9.22 -9.41 -5.53
N ARG A 37 -10.21 -9.88 -6.30
CA ARG A 37 -10.66 -11.27 -6.36
C ARG A 37 -11.04 -11.80 -4.97
N THR A 38 -10.32 -12.77 -4.41
CA THR A 38 -10.63 -13.33 -3.09
C THR A 38 -9.93 -12.62 -1.93
N ALA A 39 -9.04 -11.66 -2.20
CA ALA A 39 -8.42 -10.86 -1.14
C ALA A 39 -9.42 -9.85 -0.59
N ALA A 40 -9.85 -10.04 0.66
CA ALA A 40 -10.81 -9.15 1.31
C ALA A 40 -10.29 -7.71 1.48
N ALA A 41 -8.97 -7.54 1.68
CA ALA A 41 -8.28 -6.25 1.88
C ALA A 41 -9.08 -5.29 2.77
N THR A 42 -9.48 -5.80 3.94
CA THR A 42 -10.33 -5.12 4.90
C THR A 42 -9.76 -5.31 6.29
N ASP A 43 -9.56 -4.21 7.00
CA ASP A 43 -9.11 -4.20 8.38
C ASP A 43 -10.26 -3.76 9.28
N THR A 44 -10.43 -4.40 10.44
CA THR A 44 -11.44 -4.02 11.44
C THR A 44 -10.77 -3.84 12.78
N TYR A 45 -11.05 -2.70 13.43
CA TYR A 45 -10.59 -2.39 14.77
C TYR A 45 -11.78 -2.19 15.71
N THR A 46 -11.82 -2.95 16.81
CA THR A 46 -12.82 -2.80 17.87
C THR A 46 -12.23 -1.98 19.01
N LEU A 47 -12.87 -0.86 19.32
CA LEU A 47 -12.39 0.07 20.35
C LEU A 47 -12.54 -0.53 21.74
N LYS A 48 -11.54 -0.30 22.59
CA LYS A 48 -11.63 -0.64 24.03
C LYS A 48 -12.48 0.36 24.81
N GLY A 49 -12.70 1.56 24.26
CA GLY A 49 -13.41 2.65 24.90
C GLY A 49 -12.49 3.41 25.85
N SER A 50 -12.26 4.69 25.57
CA SER A 50 -11.28 5.51 26.28
C SER A 50 -11.64 6.99 26.22
N THR A 51 -11.30 7.75 27.26
CA THR A 51 -11.39 9.22 27.23
C THR A 51 -10.36 9.84 26.28
N GLU A 52 -9.22 9.16 26.09
CA GLU A 52 -8.17 9.51 25.14
C GLU A 52 -8.34 8.79 23.81
N HIS A 53 -7.67 9.29 22.77
CA HIS A 53 -7.64 8.61 21.47
C HIS A 53 -6.78 7.34 21.55
N GLU A 54 -7.32 6.26 21.00
CA GLU A 54 -6.63 5.01 20.75
C GLU A 54 -5.83 5.12 19.45
N GLN A 55 -4.63 4.57 19.42
CA GLN A 55 -3.83 4.44 18.20
C GLN A 55 -3.74 2.97 17.81
N TRP A 56 -3.99 2.69 16.54
CA TRP A 56 -3.94 1.34 16.02
C TRP A 56 -3.34 1.30 14.61
N GLU A 57 -2.60 0.24 14.33
CA GLU A 57 -2.18 -0.16 12.99
C GLU A 57 -2.03 -1.68 12.92
N PRO A 58 -2.25 -2.31 11.75
CA PRO A 58 -2.07 -3.74 11.60
C PRO A 58 -0.59 -4.14 11.68
N SER A 59 -0.32 -5.37 12.11
CA SER A 59 1.06 -5.91 12.17
C SER A 59 1.32 -7.06 11.19
N PHE A 60 0.28 -7.74 10.70
CA PHE A 60 0.40 -8.98 9.93
C PHE A 60 -0.32 -8.95 8.57
N THR A 61 -0.54 -7.75 8.01
CA THR A 61 -1.11 -7.58 6.67
C THR A 61 -0.53 -6.35 5.98
N TYR A 62 -0.72 -6.26 4.68
CA TYR A 62 -0.55 -5.06 3.89
C TYR A 62 -1.50 -5.09 2.70
N HIS A 63 -1.78 -3.93 2.13
CA HIS A 63 -2.72 -3.75 1.03
C HIS A 63 -2.09 -2.91 -0.08
N GLY A 64 -2.41 -3.22 -1.32
CA GLY A 64 -2.16 -2.35 -2.47
C GLY A 64 -3.37 -1.44 -2.71
N PHE A 65 -3.23 -0.13 -2.51
CA PHE A 65 -4.37 0.79 -2.58
C PHE A 65 -3.99 2.24 -2.91
N ARG A 66 -5.02 3.01 -3.24
CA ARG A 66 -5.05 4.48 -3.33
C ARG A 66 -6.17 5.07 -2.48
N TYR A 67 -7.26 4.33 -2.32
CA TYR A 67 -8.47 4.75 -1.61
C TYR A 67 -8.71 3.84 -0.41
N VAL A 68 -9.23 4.42 0.67
CA VAL A 68 -9.70 3.69 1.86
C VAL A 68 -11.10 4.17 2.18
N GLN A 69 -12.06 3.24 2.24
CA GLN A 69 -13.40 3.52 2.74
C GLN A 69 -13.44 3.22 4.23
N LEU A 70 -13.89 4.20 5.00
CA LEU A 70 -14.02 4.11 6.46
C LEU A 70 -15.50 3.96 6.82
N GLU A 71 -15.79 2.93 7.59
CA GLU A 71 -17.13 2.64 8.10
C GLU A 71 -17.09 2.56 9.63
N GLY A 72 -18.18 2.97 10.30
CA GLY A 72 -18.31 2.84 11.76
C GLY A 72 -17.51 3.85 12.59
N LEU A 73 -16.99 4.92 11.98
CA LEU A 73 -16.41 6.02 12.73
C LEU A 73 -17.48 6.72 13.59
N PRO A 74 -17.22 6.97 14.88
CA PRO A 74 -18.19 7.61 15.78
C PRO A 74 -18.30 9.12 15.59
N TYR A 75 -17.45 9.72 14.75
CA TYR A 75 -17.44 11.14 14.43
C TYR A 75 -16.93 11.40 13.00
N PRO A 76 -17.18 12.60 12.43
CA PRO A 76 -16.65 12.95 11.11
C PRO A 76 -15.11 12.92 11.07
N PRO A 77 -14.50 12.14 10.16
CA PRO A 77 -13.04 11.97 10.13
C PRO A 77 -12.30 13.26 9.82
N LYS A 78 -11.12 13.44 10.44
CA LYS A 78 -10.15 14.46 10.04
C LYS A 78 -8.88 13.80 9.50
N LEU A 79 -8.17 14.48 8.60
CA LEU A 79 -6.92 13.95 8.03
C LEU A 79 -5.86 13.63 9.10
N GLU A 80 -5.84 14.38 10.20
CA GLU A 80 -4.92 14.17 11.34
C GLU A 80 -5.18 12.87 12.12
N ASP A 81 -6.35 12.25 11.94
CA ASP A 81 -6.69 10.96 12.55
C ASP A 81 -5.99 9.80 11.84
N PHE A 82 -5.37 10.03 10.70
CA PHE A 82 -4.86 8.96 9.84
C PHE A 82 -3.40 9.18 9.47
N THR A 83 -2.62 8.11 9.57
CA THR A 83 -1.25 8.08 9.04
C THR A 83 -1.11 6.94 8.05
N LEU A 84 -0.81 7.27 6.80
CA LEU A 84 -0.54 6.30 5.76
C LEU A 84 0.86 5.71 5.96
N LYS A 85 0.95 4.41 6.17
CA LYS A 85 2.21 3.68 6.37
C LYS A 85 2.57 2.99 5.07
N LYS A 86 3.53 3.55 4.33
CA LYS A 86 4.08 2.90 3.13
C LYS A 86 5.11 1.87 3.56
N ILE A 87 4.91 0.63 3.17
CA ILE A 87 5.74 -0.50 3.60
C ILE A 87 6.30 -1.18 2.37
N ARG A 88 7.60 -1.46 2.39
CA ARG A 88 8.35 -2.19 1.37
C ARG A 88 9.68 -2.65 1.96
N SER A 89 10.37 -3.55 1.28
CA SER A 89 11.79 -3.83 1.55
C SER A 89 12.60 -2.54 1.44
N ALA A 90 13.46 -2.32 2.43
CA ALA A 90 14.23 -1.10 2.62
C ALA A 90 15.44 -1.01 1.67
N VAL A 91 15.20 -1.15 0.36
CA VAL A 91 16.18 -0.84 -0.68
C VAL A 91 16.31 0.67 -0.85
N ALA A 92 17.54 1.16 -0.97
CA ALA A 92 17.82 2.57 -1.16
C ALA A 92 17.39 3.02 -2.56
N GLU A 93 16.80 4.22 -2.67
CA GLU A 93 16.55 4.87 -3.96
C GLU A 93 17.85 5.51 -4.44
N THR A 94 18.38 5.04 -5.56
CA THR A 94 19.69 5.43 -6.12
C THR A 94 19.57 6.22 -7.41
N GLY A 95 18.49 6.02 -8.15
CA GLY A 95 18.22 6.72 -9.41
C GLY A 95 17.46 8.03 -9.23
N LYS A 96 17.76 9.01 -10.09
CA LYS A 96 16.99 10.24 -10.24
C LYS A 96 16.82 10.54 -11.72
N PHE A 97 15.65 11.03 -12.10
CA PHE A 97 15.34 11.43 -13.47
C PHE A 97 14.60 12.76 -13.47
N ASN A 98 14.97 13.63 -14.40
CA ASN A 98 14.24 14.85 -14.70
C ASN A 98 14.49 15.24 -16.16
N SER A 99 13.44 15.70 -16.83
CA SER A 99 13.49 16.22 -18.20
C SER A 99 12.61 17.47 -18.33
N SER A 100 12.73 18.16 -19.46
CA SER A 100 11.83 19.26 -19.82
C SER A 100 10.40 18.80 -20.15
N ASN A 101 10.19 17.49 -20.36
CA ASN A 101 8.89 16.93 -20.70
C ASN A 101 8.21 16.37 -19.44
N LYS A 102 7.12 17.01 -19.02
CA LYS A 102 6.34 16.60 -17.85
C LYS A 102 5.85 15.15 -17.94
N LEU A 103 5.42 14.70 -19.12
CA LEU A 103 4.92 13.33 -19.30
C LEU A 103 5.99 12.29 -18.99
N LEU A 104 7.23 12.52 -19.43
CA LEU A 104 8.34 11.61 -19.14
C LEU A 104 8.66 11.57 -17.64
N ASN A 105 8.59 12.72 -16.97
CA ASN A 105 8.80 12.81 -15.52
C ASN A 105 7.69 12.05 -14.76
N ASP A 106 6.43 12.17 -15.20
CA ASP A 106 5.30 11.45 -14.63
C ASP A 106 5.42 9.94 -14.85
N ILE A 107 5.85 9.50 -16.05
CA ILE A 107 6.09 8.08 -16.36
C ILE A 107 7.16 7.50 -15.42
N TRP A 108 8.31 8.18 -15.28
CA TRP A 108 9.37 7.72 -14.39
C TRP A 108 8.88 7.63 -12.93
N LEU A 109 8.12 8.62 -12.46
CA LEU A 109 7.56 8.62 -11.11
C LEU A 109 6.58 7.46 -10.90
N MET A 110 5.75 7.13 -11.89
CA MET A 110 4.84 5.98 -11.85
C MET A 110 5.61 4.66 -11.81
N VAL A 111 6.60 4.47 -12.68
CA VAL A 111 7.46 3.27 -12.70
C VAL A 111 8.12 3.07 -11.33
N ASN A 112 8.72 4.13 -10.78
CA ASN A 112 9.43 4.05 -9.49
C ASN A 112 8.48 3.72 -8.32
N ARG A 113 7.26 4.29 -8.32
CA ARG A 113 6.23 4.00 -7.31
C ARG A 113 5.67 2.58 -7.44
N THR A 114 5.48 2.09 -8.66
CA THR A 114 4.99 0.72 -8.94
C THR A 114 6.03 -0.31 -8.53
N GLU A 115 7.30 -0.08 -8.85
CA GLU A 115 8.40 -0.94 -8.42
C GLU A 115 8.47 -0.98 -6.89
N ALA A 116 8.52 0.18 -6.23
CA ALA A 116 8.57 0.28 -4.78
C ALA A 116 7.41 -0.46 -4.07
N ALA A 117 6.22 -0.46 -4.68
CA ALA A 117 5.04 -1.14 -4.12
C ALA A 117 5.09 -2.67 -4.28
N ASN A 118 5.98 -3.20 -5.10
CA ASN A 118 6.11 -4.64 -5.39
C ASN A 118 7.36 -5.27 -4.74
N LEU A 119 8.00 -4.57 -3.81
CA LEU A 119 9.18 -5.08 -3.10
C LEU A 119 8.79 -5.51 -1.69
N HIS A 120 8.30 -6.74 -1.54
CA HIS A 120 7.84 -7.28 -0.25
C HIS A 120 8.45 -8.67 -0.03
N SER A 121 9.70 -8.72 0.45
CA SER A 121 10.50 -9.95 0.58
C SER A 121 10.86 -10.63 -0.76
N VAL A 122 9.97 -10.59 -1.74
CA VAL A 122 10.15 -11.05 -3.12
C VAL A 122 9.64 -9.95 -4.10
N PRO A 123 10.14 -9.90 -5.35
CA PRO A 123 9.65 -8.99 -6.38
C PRO A 123 8.28 -9.44 -6.88
N THR A 124 7.20 -8.92 -6.31
CA THR A 124 5.84 -9.35 -6.65
C THR A 124 5.39 -8.82 -8.03
N ASP A 125 4.40 -9.47 -8.61
CA ASP A 125 3.63 -8.97 -9.77
C ASP A 125 2.70 -7.83 -9.37
N CYS A 126 1.99 -8.01 -8.25
CA CYS A 126 0.98 -7.07 -7.79
C CYS A 126 0.89 -7.07 -6.25
N PRO A 127 0.61 -5.92 -5.60
CA PRO A 127 0.55 -5.86 -4.13
C PRO A 127 -0.85 -5.98 -3.52
N GLN A 128 -1.92 -6.00 -4.33
CA GLN A 128 -3.30 -5.81 -3.89
C GLN A 128 -4.12 -7.10 -3.79
N ARG A 129 -4.17 -7.90 -4.87
CA ARG A 129 -5.07 -9.06 -4.95
C ARG A 129 -4.47 -10.29 -4.26
N ASP A 130 -5.23 -11.38 -4.27
CA ASP A 130 -4.89 -12.73 -3.79
C ASP A 130 -3.80 -13.44 -4.62
N GLU A 131 -2.70 -12.74 -4.91
CA GLU A 131 -1.57 -13.25 -5.69
C GLU A 131 -0.26 -12.88 -5.02
N ARG A 132 0.29 -11.69 -5.30
CA ARG A 132 1.50 -11.18 -4.63
C ARG A 132 2.67 -12.16 -4.75
N MET A 133 2.81 -12.75 -5.93
CA MET A 133 3.76 -13.83 -6.19
C MET A 133 5.00 -13.32 -6.90
N GLY A 134 6.14 -13.98 -6.65
CA GLY A 134 7.39 -13.73 -7.37
C GLY A 134 7.34 -14.29 -8.79
N TRP A 135 6.56 -13.68 -9.68
CA TRP A 135 6.52 -14.10 -11.08
C TRP A 135 7.85 -13.80 -11.76
N LEU A 136 8.55 -14.86 -12.19
CA LEU A 136 9.91 -14.74 -12.71
C LEU A 136 9.99 -13.86 -13.95
N ASN A 137 9.03 -14.01 -14.87
CA ASN A 137 9.02 -13.25 -16.12
C ASN A 137 8.88 -11.74 -15.85
N ASP A 138 7.98 -11.35 -14.95
CA ASP A 138 7.76 -9.97 -14.52
C ASP A 138 9.03 -9.34 -13.99
N MET A 139 9.78 -10.06 -13.14
CA MET A 139 11.08 -9.62 -12.68
C MET A 139 12.07 -9.46 -13.85
N THR A 140 12.17 -10.44 -14.75
CA THR A 140 13.15 -10.39 -15.85
C THR A 140 12.94 -9.21 -16.80
N VAL A 141 11.70 -8.83 -17.10
CA VAL A 141 11.42 -7.71 -18.02
C VAL A 141 11.61 -6.34 -17.36
N ARG A 142 11.60 -6.26 -16.02
CA ARG A 142 11.74 -5.00 -15.28
C ARG A 142 13.07 -4.86 -14.52
N ILE A 143 13.96 -5.85 -14.59
CA ILE A 143 15.20 -5.87 -13.81
C ILE A 143 16.07 -4.64 -14.07
N GLU A 144 16.18 -4.20 -15.32
CA GLU A 144 17.05 -3.09 -15.71
C GLU A 144 16.57 -1.78 -15.10
N GLN A 145 15.27 -1.46 -15.20
CA GLN A 145 14.77 -0.26 -14.55
C GLN A 145 15.02 -0.32 -13.03
N ALA A 146 14.79 -1.49 -12.42
CA ALA A 146 14.82 -1.63 -10.98
C ALA A 146 16.22 -1.37 -10.42
N ILE A 147 17.28 -1.88 -11.09
CA ILE A 147 18.67 -1.61 -10.70
C ILE A 147 19.11 -0.17 -10.99
N TYR A 148 18.51 0.51 -11.97
CA TYR A 148 18.77 1.94 -12.22
C TYR A 148 18.17 2.84 -11.12
N ASN A 149 17.03 2.43 -10.54
CA ASN A 149 16.29 3.25 -9.59
C ASN A 149 16.55 2.90 -8.13
N PHE A 150 16.94 1.65 -7.83
CA PHE A 150 17.15 1.17 -6.47
C PHE A 150 18.43 0.33 -6.32
N ASP A 151 19.01 0.34 -5.12
CA ASP A 151 20.03 -0.63 -4.74
C ASP A 151 19.39 -2.01 -4.49
N MET A 152 19.31 -2.80 -5.56
CA MET A 152 18.76 -4.17 -5.53
C MET A 152 19.80 -5.25 -5.21
N SER A 153 21.05 -4.89 -4.93
CA SER A 153 22.16 -5.84 -4.76
C SER A 153 21.83 -6.94 -3.75
N ARG A 154 21.32 -6.58 -2.57
CA ARG A 154 20.91 -7.53 -1.52
C ARG A 154 19.58 -8.21 -1.83
N PHE A 155 18.63 -7.49 -2.43
CA PHE A 155 17.27 -7.98 -2.65
C PHE A 155 17.23 -9.06 -3.74
N TYR A 156 17.84 -8.81 -4.90
CA TYR A 156 17.93 -9.80 -5.97
C TYR A 156 18.87 -10.95 -5.64
N SER A 157 19.98 -10.71 -4.91
CA SER A 157 20.81 -11.82 -4.43
C SER A 157 20.02 -12.77 -3.54
N LYS A 158 19.16 -12.26 -2.65
CA LYS A 158 18.28 -13.08 -1.81
C LYS A 158 17.21 -13.83 -2.62
N TYR A 159 16.72 -13.23 -3.71
CA TYR A 159 15.64 -13.82 -4.50
C TYR A 159 16.12 -14.90 -5.48
N LEU A 160 17.33 -14.76 -6.00
CA LEU A 160 17.94 -15.67 -6.97
C LEU A 160 18.70 -16.84 -6.32
N ALA A 161 19.03 -16.73 -5.03
CA ALA A 161 19.65 -17.79 -4.24
C ALA A 161 18.62 -18.85 -3.84
#